data_AF-A0A7L2N9S9-F1
#
_entry.id   AF-A0A7L2N9S9-F1
#
_cell.length_a   1.000
_cell.length_b   1.000
_cell.length_c   1.000
_cell.angle_alpha   90.00
_cell.angle_beta   90.00
_cell.angle_gamma   90.00
#
_symmetry.space_group_name_H-M   'P 1'
#
loop_
_entity.id
_entity.type
_entity.pdbx_description
1 polymer ?
#
loop_
_entity_poly.entity_id
_entity_poly.type
_entity_poly.pdbx_seq_one_letter_code
_entity_poly.pdbx_strand_id
1 'polypeptide(L)'
;ASLLAEFFSYFGTLDLGGLLLSPLEGRALPRPPPETLGGLRPGPLTLQDPFELSHNVAANVTPRTVSRFVRCCRDAARLCRGPEFLQKSRRGRPWGLMRLLQPGPGGDPADPRGKFLITVPLPAPGRAPQLGVCAAVESVLREVLGCGCQPAGTAGEPPPAAPGHPQEGTGDSRGDFGL
;
A
#
# COMPACT_ATOMS: atom_id res chain seq x y z
N ALA A 1 -8.33 4.67 -20.76
CA ALA A 1 -7.43 4.12 -19.72
C ALA A 1 -5.94 4.27 -20.05
N SER A 2 -5.56 4.64 -21.28
CA SER A 2 -4.16 4.73 -21.73
C SER A 2 -3.32 5.72 -20.91
N LEU A 3 -3.76 6.97 -20.76
CA LEU A 3 -2.98 8.02 -20.07
C LEU A 3 -2.62 7.67 -18.62
N LEU A 4 -3.53 7.03 -17.88
CA LEU A 4 -3.25 6.65 -16.49
C LEU A 4 -2.23 5.52 -16.41
N ALA A 5 -2.37 4.50 -17.26
CA ALA A 5 -1.42 3.40 -17.34
C ALA A 5 -0.03 3.90 -17.78
N GLU A 6 0.00 4.83 -18.74
CA GLU A 6 1.22 5.48 -19.24
C GLU A 6 1.87 6.36 -18.18
N PHE A 7 1.11 7.17 -17.44
CA PHE A 7 1.61 7.94 -16.31
C PHE A 7 2.36 7.05 -15.31
N PHE A 8 1.72 5.96 -14.88
CA PHE A 8 2.35 5.02 -13.96
C PHE A 8 3.56 4.30 -14.57
N SER A 9 3.50 3.96 -15.85
CA SER A 9 4.61 3.31 -16.54
C SER A 9 5.82 4.25 -16.70
N TYR A 10 5.58 5.50 -17.05
CA TYR A 10 6.58 6.54 -17.24
C TYR A 10 7.28 6.85 -15.91
N PHE A 11 6.54 7.26 -14.89
CA PHE A 11 7.13 7.57 -13.57
C PHE A 11 7.67 6.34 -12.82
N GLY A 12 7.22 5.13 -13.18
CA GLY A 12 7.78 3.88 -12.65
C GLY A 12 9.14 3.50 -13.25
N THR A 13 9.57 4.11 -14.35
CA THR A 13 10.81 3.77 -15.06
C THR A 13 11.87 4.88 -15.01
N LEU A 14 11.47 6.12 -14.71
CA LEU A 14 12.37 7.26 -14.60
C LEU A 14 13.37 7.15 -13.44
N ASP A 15 14.60 7.58 -13.69
CA ASP A 15 15.56 7.91 -12.64
C ASP A 15 15.32 9.35 -12.13
N LEU A 16 14.39 9.49 -11.21
CA LEU A 16 14.03 10.79 -10.62
C LEU A 16 15.19 11.47 -9.86
N GLY A 17 16.17 10.68 -9.43
CA GLY A 17 17.37 11.17 -8.75
C GLY A 17 18.43 11.74 -9.70
N GLY A 18 18.33 11.48 -11.01
CA GLY A 18 19.21 12.04 -12.04
C GLY A 18 18.58 13.17 -12.85
N LEU A 19 17.29 13.47 -12.60
CA LEU A 19 16.50 14.36 -13.44
C LEU A 19 16.04 15.64 -12.69
N LEU A 20 15.83 16.68 -13.48
CA LEU A 20 15.09 17.89 -13.16
C LEU A 20 13.80 17.89 -13.98
N LEU A 21 12.64 17.80 -13.32
CA LEU A 21 11.34 17.91 -13.99
C LEU A 21 10.99 19.39 -14.09
N SER A 22 10.94 19.94 -15.31
CA SER A 22 10.59 21.34 -15.54
C SER A 22 9.23 21.45 -16.24
N PRO A 23 8.17 21.89 -15.52
CA PRO A 23 6.88 22.21 -16.14
C PRO A 23 6.98 23.34 -17.16
N LEU A 24 7.86 24.32 -16.92
CA LEU A 24 8.08 25.45 -17.83
C LEU A 24 8.58 24.97 -19.21
N GLU A 25 9.52 24.02 -19.23
CA GLU A 25 10.00 23.42 -20.49
C GLU A 25 9.17 22.23 -20.97
N GLY A 26 8.23 21.75 -20.15
CA GLY A 26 7.40 20.58 -20.46
C GLY A 26 8.18 19.27 -20.58
N ARG A 27 9.38 19.16 -20.00
CA ARG A 27 10.25 17.98 -20.15
C ARG A 27 11.06 17.64 -18.89
N ALA A 28 11.56 16.42 -18.85
CA ALA A 28 12.56 15.97 -17.89
C ALA A 28 13.96 16.27 -18.43
N LEU A 29 14.70 17.11 -17.73
CA LEU A 29 16.06 17.51 -18.06
C LEU A 29 17.06 16.67 -17.27
N PRO A 30 18.26 16.37 -17.85
CA PRO A 30 19.39 15.91 -17.05
C PRO A 30 19.68 16.91 -15.93
N ARG A 31 19.96 16.43 -14.72
CA ARG A 31 20.28 17.31 -13.60
C ARG A 31 21.51 18.16 -13.93
N PRO A 32 21.39 19.50 -13.91
CA PRO A 32 22.54 20.37 -14.13
C PRO A 32 23.56 20.28 -12.97
N PRO A 33 24.83 20.65 -13.19
CA PRO A 33 25.80 20.83 -12.12
C PRO A 33 25.30 21.85 -11.08
N PRO A 34 25.63 21.67 -9.78
CA PRO A 34 25.12 22.51 -8.69
C PRO A 34 25.38 24.00 -8.88
N GLU A 35 26.48 24.38 -9.53
CA GLU A 35 26.87 25.77 -9.84
C GLU A 35 25.88 26.46 -10.79
N THR A 36 25.19 25.69 -11.63
CA THR A 36 24.26 26.20 -12.64
C THR A 36 22.79 26.19 -12.18
N LEU A 37 22.50 25.69 -10.98
CA LEU A 37 21.12 25.54 -10.48
C LEU A 37 20.49 26.86 -10.00
N GLY A 38 21.21 27.99 -9.99
CA GLY A 38 20.63 29.30 -9.68
C GLY A 38 19.93 29.37 -8.31
N GLY A 39 20.42 28.59 -7.33
CA GLY A 39 19.81 28.47 -5.99
C GLY A 39 18.80 27.34 -5.83
N LEU A 40 18.42 26.65 -6.92
CA LEU A 40 17.60 25.44 -6.86
C LEU A 40 18.32 24.36 -6.05
N ARG A 41 17.66 23.85 -5.00
CA ARG A 41 18.21 22.78 -4.16
C ARG A 41 17.79 21.42 -4.72
N PRO A 42 18.73 20.65 -5.31
CA PRO A 42 18.41 19.35 -5.85
C PRO A 42 18.14 18.36 -4.71
N GLY A 43 17.20 17.46 -4.94
CA GLY A 43 16.82 16.42 -4.00
C GLY A 43 16.69 15.04 -4.65
N PRO A 44 16.22 14.04 -3.90
CA PRO A 44 15.88 12.72 -4.44
C PRO A 44 14.83 12.77 -5.55
N LEU A 45 13.99 13.82 -5.53
CA LEU A 45 13.11 14.26 -6.59
C LEU A 45 13.29 15.77 -6.74
N THR A 46 13.48 16.24 -7.97
CA THR A 46 13.59 17.68 -8.26
C THR A 46 12.51 18.05 -9.26
N LEU A 47 11.47 18.73 -8.77
CA LEU A 47 10.37 19.26 -9.57
C LEU A 47 10.42 20.78 -9.44
N GLN A 48 10.71 21.46 -10.55
CA GLN A 48 10.86 22.91 -10.59
C GLN A 48 9.49 23.58 -10.50
N ASP A 49 9.39 24.66 -9.73
CA ASP A 49 8.24 25.55 -9.81
C ASP A 49 8.19 26.23 -11.19
N PRO A 50 7.01 26.36 -11.84
CA PRO A 50 6.92 26.98 -13.17
C PRO A 50 7.24 28.49 -13.20
N PHE A 51 7.21 29.18 -12.05
CA PHE A 51 7.44 30.63 -11.96
C PHE A 51 8.72 30.94 -11.17
N GLU A 52 8.90 30.31 -10.01
CA GLU A 52 10.10 30.50 -9.18
C GLU A 52 11.15 29.42 -9.49
N LEU A 53 11.95 29.65 -10.52
CA LEU A 53 12.86 28.62 -11.07
C LEU A 53 13.95 28.12 -10.10
N SER A 54 14.23 28.87 -9.03
CA SER A 54 15.11 28.49 -7.91
C SER A 54 14.39 27.66 -6.84
N HIS A 55 13.09 27.42 -6.97
CA HIS A 55 12.28 26.66 -6.02
C HIS A 55 12.02 25.23 -6.51
N ASN A 56 12.36 24.26 -5.65
CA ASN A 56 12.03 22.85 -5.85
C ASN A 56 10.81 22.52 -4.98
N VAL A 57 9.64 22.34 -5.61
CA VAL A 57 8.39 22.03 -4.89
C VAL A 57 8.43 20.66 -4.20
N ALA A 58 9.36 19.78 -4.58
CA ALA A 58 9.57 18.46 -4.00
C ALA A 58 10.76 18.39 -3.03
N ALA A 59 11.30 19.53 -2.56
CA ALA A 59 12.47 19.57 -1.69
C ALA A 59 12.30 18.83 -0.36
N ASN A 60 11.06 18.66 0.12
CA ASN A 60 10.73 17.93 1.35
C ASN A 60 10.61 16.40 1.15
N VAL A 61 10.73 15.92 -0.10
CA VAL A 61 10.56 14.50 -0.42
C VAL A 61 11.84 13.72 -0.14
N THR A 62 11.74 12.70 0.72
CA THR A 62 12.86 11.84 1.08
C THR A 62 13.16 10.77 0.02
N PRO A 63 14.39 10.20 -0.04
CA PRO A 63 14.70 9.10 -0.96
C PRO A 63 13.80 7.87 -0.78
N ARG A 64 13.38 7.62 0.47
CA ARG A 64 12.45 6.53 0.82
C ARG A 64 11.07 6.76 0.20
N THR A 65 10.58 8.00 0.22
CA THR A 65 9.31 8.37 -0.41
C THR A 65 9.38 8.21 -1.93
N VAL A 66 10.47 8.64 -2.58
CA VAL A 66 10.68 8.45 -4.03
C VAL A 66 10.71 6.97 -4.38
N SER A 67 11.46 6.16 -3.63
CA SER A 67 11.54 4.71 -3.86
C SER A 67 10.17 4.03 -3.74
N ARG A 68 9.38 4.43 -2.73
CA ARG A 68 7.99 3.95 -2.56
C ARG A 68 7.11 4.38 -3.72
N PHE A 69 7.20 5.64 -4.16
CA PHE A 69 6.44 6.17 -5.28
C PHE A 69 6.72 5.39 -6.57
N VAL A 70 7.99 5.23 -6.95
CA VAL A 70 8.41 4.47 -8.14
C VAL A 70 7.87 3.04 -8.10
N ARG A 71 7.97 2.36 -6.94
CA ARG A 71 7.40 1.03 -6.76
C ARG A 71 5.88 1.02 -6.96
N CYS A 72 5.15 1.93 -6.30
CA CYS A 72 3.69 2.04 -6.45
C CYS A 72 3.29 2.33 -7.91
N CYS A 73 4.03 3.16 -8.63
CA CYS A 73 3.82 3.41 -10.05
C CYS A 73 4.01 2.13 -10.89
N ARG A 74 5.06 1.34 -10.65
CA ARG A 74 5.25 0.05 -11.33
C ARG A 74 4.08 -0.92 -11.08
N ASP A 75 3.63 -1.01 -9.84
CA ASP A 75 2.53 -1.89 -9.44
C ASP A 75 1.20 -1.44 -10.08
N ALA A 76 0.91 -0.15 -10.03
CA ALA A 76 -0.28 0.45 -10.64
C ALA A 76 -0.28 0.33 -12.17
N ALA A 77 0.87 0.48 -12.82
CA ALA A 77 1.01 0.27 -14.26
C ALA A 77 0.68 -1.17 -14.68
N ARG A 78 1.05 -2.17 -13.86
CA ARG A 78 0.66 -3.57 -14.09
C ARG A 78 -0.84 -3.77 -13.87
N LEU A 79 -1.39 -3.18 -12.81
CA LEU A 79 -2.82 -3.25 -12.51
C LEU A 79 -3.67 -2.65 -13.65
N CYS A 80 -3.31 -1.48 -14.16
CA CYS A 80 -4.05 -0.81 -15.23
C CYS A 80 -4.12 -1.60 -16.54
N ARG A 81 -3.18 -2.52 -16.78
CA ARG A 81 -3.16 -3.41 -17.96
C ARG A 81 -3.93 -4.71 -17.73
N GLY A 82 -4.33 -5.00 -16.49
CA GLY A 82 -5.03 -6.23 -16.12
C GLY A 82 -6.53 -6.19 -16.41
N PRO A 83 -7.19 -7.37 -16.51
CA PRO A 83 -8.61 -7.48 -16.78
C PRO A 83 -9.48 -6.88 -15.67
N GLU A 84 -9.03 -6.94 -14.42
CA GLU A 84 -9.70 -6.31 -13.26
C GLU A 84 -9.81 -4.79 -13.40
N PHE A 85 -8.93 -4.16 -14.17
CA PHE A 85 -8.97 -2.72 -14.40
C PHE A 85 -9.79 -2.37 -15.65
N LEU A 86 -9.65 -3.15 -16.72
CA LEU A 86 -10.28 -2.86 -18.01
C LEU A 86 -11.73 -3.32 -18.10
N GLN A 87 -12.13 -4.35 -17.34
CA GLN A 87 -13.45 -4.96 -17.46
C GLN A 87 -14.26 -4.81 -16.18
N LYS A 88 -15.51 -4.36 -16.35
CA LYS A 88 -16.47 -4.28 -15.24
C LYS A 88 -16.81 -5.67 -14.73
N SER A 89 -16.68 -5.86 -13.42
CA SER A 89 -17.12 -7.08 -12.76
C SER A 89 -18.64 -7.22 -12.80
N ARG A 90 -19.14 -8.40 -13.21
CA ARG A 90 -20.57 -8.74 -13.16
C ARG A 90 -21.04 -9.16 -11.76
N ARG A 91 -20.11 -9.45 -10.85
CA ARG A 91 -20.38 -10.04 -9.52
C ARG A 91 -20.09 -9.05 -8.38
N GLY A 92 -20.24 -7.75 -8.61
CA GLY A 92 -20.02 -6.71 -7.60
C GLY A 92 -18.56 -6.53 -7.13
N ARG A 93 -17.59 -7.31 -7.66
CA ARG A 93 -16.18 -7.13 -7.28
C ARG A 93 -15.65 -5.75 -7.67
N PRO A 94 -14.78 -5.13 -6.85
CA PRO A 94 -14.08 -3.90 -7.19
C PRO A 94 -13.33 -4.04 -8.52
N TRP A 95 -13.41 -3.01 -9.37
CA TRP A 95 -12.81 -3.01 -10.70
C TRP A 95 -12.38 -1.58 -11.09
N GLY A 96 -11.58 -1.45 -12.14
CA GLY A 96 -11.12 -0.14 -12.64
C GLY A 96 -10.41 0.67 -11.55
N LEU A 97 -10.76 1.95 -11.44
CA LEU A 97 -10.18 2.88 -10.46
C LEU A 97 -10.33 2.41 -9.00
N MET A 98 -11.40 1.67 -8.68
CA MET A 98 -11.59 1.18 -7.30
C MET A 98 -10.43 0.30 -6.85
N ARG A 99 -9.80 -0.45 -7.76
CA ARG A 99 -8.65 -1.30 -7.43
C ARG A 99 -7.39 -0.49 -7.11
N LEU A 100 -7.25 0.73 -7.64
CA LEU A 100 -6.16 1.64 -7.30
C LEU A 100 -6.39 2.37 -5.97
N LEU A 101 -7.64 2.64 -5.64
CA LEU A 101 -8.04 3.37 -4.43
C LEU A 101 -8.17 2.48 -3.20
N GLN A 102 -8.18 1.15 -3.40
CA GLN A 102 -8.14 0.22 -2.29
C GLN A 102 -6.82 0.36 -1.52
N PRO A 103 -6.85 0.27 -0.18
CA PRO A 103 -5.64 0.15 0.62
C PRO A 103 -4.81 -1.01 0.04
N GLY A 104 -3.53 -0.73 -0.26
CA GLY A 104 -2.67 -1.71 -0.90
C GLY A 104 -2.49 -2.99 -0.06
N PRO A 105 -1.90 -4.06 -0.60
CA PRO A 105 -1.63 -5.29 0.14
C PRO A 105 -0.63 -5.13 1.31
N GLY A 106 0.04 -3.98 1.44
CA GLY A 106 0.80 -3.57 2.64
C GLY A 106 0.00 -2.68 3.61
N GLY A 107 -1.30 -2.52 3.34
CA GLY A 107 -2.34 -2.13 4.28
C GLY A 107 -3.05 -3.38 4.78
N ASP A 108 -2.27 -4.41 5.12
CA ASP A 108 -2.73 -5.41 6.05
C ASP A 108 -2.99 -4.66 7.38
N PRO A 109 -4.18 -4.73 8.01
CA PRO A 109 -4.37 -4.18 9.35
C PRO A 109 -3.32 -4.71 10.36
N ALA A 110 -2.63 -5.81 10.02
CA ALA A 110 -1.52 -6.37 10.78
C ALA A 110 -0.11 -5.82 10.43
N ASP A 111 0.14 -5.20 9.25
CA ASP A 111 1.50 -4.76 8.84
C ASP A 111 1.90 -3.43 9.50
N PRO A 112 2.94 -3.39 10.37
CA PRO A 112 3.40 -2.17 11.04
C PRO A 112 3.99 -1.11 10.09
N ARG A 113 4.29 -1.44 8.83
CA ARG A 113 4.84 -0.47 7.86
C ARG A 113 3.78 0.31 7.07
N GLY A 114 2.51 -0.10 7.18
CA GLY A 114 1.35 0.61 6.61
C GLY A 114 0.58 1.48 7.60
N LYS A 115 1.00 1.52 8.88
CA LYS A 115 0.27 2.22 9.95
C LYS A 115 0.55 3.72 9.88
N PHE A 116 -0.52 4.52 9.86
CA PHE A 116 -0.45 5.93 10.18
C PHE A 116 -0.13 6.06 11.67
N LEU A 117 1.15 6.30 11.99
CA LEU A 117 1.61 6.43 13.37
C LEU A 117 1.38 7.87 13.83
N ILE A 118 0.54 8.05 14.86
CA ILE A 118 0.40 9.30 15.58
C ILE A 118 1.22 9.19 16.86
N THR A 119 2.17 10.10 17.05
CA THR A 119 2.96 10.17 18.28
C THR A 119 2.11 10.81 19.38
N VAL A 120 1.76 10.05 20.41
CA VAL A 120 1.09 10.58 21.60
C VAL A 120 2.17 11.01 22.61
N PRO A 121 2.20 12.28 23.04
CA PRO A 121 3.15 12.74 24.04
C PRO A 121 2.78 12.13 25.40
N LEU A 122 3.64 11.24 25.91
CA LEU A 122 3.50 10.68 27.25
C LEU A 122 4.41 11.43 28.24
N PRO A 123 3.94 11.69 29.48
CA PRO A 123 4.82 12.15 30.55
C PRO A 123 5.85 11.05 30.88
N ALA A 124 7.08 11.49 31.15
CA ALA A 124 8.35 10.77 31.38
C ALA A 124 8.31 9.24 31.66
N PRO A 125 9.32 8.48 31.19
CA PRO A 125 9.39 7.03 31.34
C PRO A 125 9.53 6.67 32.83
N GLY A 126 8.45 6.16 33.42
CA GLY A 126 8.45 5.70 34.80
C GLY A 126 7.11 5.78 35.54
N ARG A 127 6.09 6.46 35.00
CA ARG A 127 4.84 6.69 35.76
C ARG A 127 3.52 6.30 35.09
N ALA A 128 3.51 5.92 33.82
CA ALA A 128 2.29 5.46 33.16
C ALA A 128 2.39 3.95 32.84
N PRO A 129 1.56 3.08 33.44
CA PRO A 129 1.40 1.72 32.97
C PRO A 129 0.94 1.79 31.50
N GLN A 130 1.57 1.06 30.60
CA GLN A 130 1.16 0.96 29.18
C GLN A 130 -0.35 0.66 29.04
N LEU A 131 -0.89 -0.10 30.01
CA LEU A 131 -2.31 -0.41 30.15
C LEU A 131 -3.20 0.84 30.30
N GLY A 132 -2.76 1.87 31.01
CA GLY A 132 -3.52 3.11 31.22
C GLY A 132 -3.59 3.98 29.97
N VAL A 133 -2.54 3.98 29.14
CA VAL A 133 -2.51 4.70 27.86
C VAL A 133 -3.47 4.06 26.87
N CYS A 134 -3.45 2.72 26.75
CA CYS A 134 -4.38 2.00 25.88
C CYS A 134 -5.84 2.23 26.29
N ALA A 135 -6.14 2.16 27.59
CA ALA A 135 -7.49 2.42 28.10
C ALA A 135 -7.95 3.87 27.84
N ALA A 136 -7.06 4.86 27.99
CA ALA A 136 -7.36 6.25 27.69
C ALA A 136 -7.63 6.47 26.19
N VAL A 137 -6.83 5.85 25.31
CA VAL A 137 -7.04 5.90 23.86
C VAL A 137 -8.38 5.25 23.50
N GLU A 138 -8.72 4.11 24.09
CA GLU A 138 -9.99 3.43 23.87
C GLU A 138 -11.19 4.29 24.32
N SER A 139 -11.12 4.91 25.50
CA SER A 139 -12.16 5.83 26.00
C SER A 139 -12.34 7.02 25.07
N VAL A 140 -11.27 7.67 24.61
CA VAL A 140 -11.40 8.79 23.65
C VAL A 140 -12.04 8.32 22.35
N LEU A 141 -11.59 7.20 21.79
CA LEU A 141 -12.15 6.67 20.54
C LEU A 141 -13.63 6.32 20.69
N ARG A 142 -14.03 5.70 21.80
CA ARG A 142 -15.40 5.22 21.99
C ARG A 142 -16.37 6.28 22.53
N GLU A 143 -15.96 7.01 23.55
CA GLU A 143 -16.82 7.91 24.33
C GLU A 143 -16.83 9.34 23.79
N VAL A 144 -15.71 9.81 23.25
CA VAL A 144 -15.63 11.17 22.68
C VAL A 144 -15.91 11.15 21.17
N LEU A 145 -15.35 10.17 20.46
CA LEU A 145 -15.42 10.09 18.99
C LEU A 145 -16.47 9.12 18.45
N GLY A 146 -17.11 8.30 19.32
CA GLY A 146 -18.19 7.40 18.93
C GLY A 146 -17.77 6.21 18.06
N CYS A 147 -16.49 5.83 18.06
CA CYS A 147 -15.96 4.74 17.24
C CYS A 147 -16.30 3.35 17.81
N GLY A 148 -16.60 2.39 16.92
CA GLY A 148 -16.66 0.97 17.26
C GLY A 148 -15.26 0.36 17.32
N CYS A 149 -14.74 0.11 18.52
CA CYS A 149 -13.42 -0.50 18.73
C CYS A 149 -13.58 -2.01 18.96
N GLN A 150 -12.84 -2.85 18.23
CA GLN A 150 -12.83 -4.30 18.42
C GLN A 150 -11.39 -4.77 18.67
N PRO A 151 -11.13 -5.58 19.71
CA PRO A 151 -9.80 -6.13 19.93
C PRO A 151 -9.40 -7.01 18.73
N ALA A 152 -8.12 -6.95 18.34
CA ALA A 152 -7.60 -7.79 17.27
C ALA A 152 -7.84 -9.27 17.62
N GLY A 153 -8.69 -9.93 16.83
CA GLY A 153 -9.23 -11.24 17.15
C GLY A 153 -8.16 -12.30 17.36
N THR A 154 -8.32 -13.09 18.41
CA THR A 154 -7.83 -14.48 18.45
C THR A 154 -8.51 -15.22 17.31
N ALA A 155 -7.73 -15.73 16.36
CA ALA A 155 -8.21 -16.60 15.30
C ALA A 155 -9.04 -17.75 15.91
N GLY A 156 -10.25 -17.96 15.39
CA GLY A 156 -11.15 -19.00 15.85
C GLY A 156 -10.51 -20.38 15.77
N GLU A 157 -10.56 -21.09 16.88
CA GLU A 157 -10.31 -22.52 16.96
C GLU A 157 -11.40 -23.25 16.15
N PRO A 158 -11.05 -24.13 15.20
CA PRO A 158 -12.04 -24.93 14.50
C PRO A 158 -12.66 -25.97 15.46
N PRO A 159 -13.95 -26.30 15.34
CA PRO A 159 -14.63 -27.21 16.25
C PRO A 159 -14.06 -28.65 16.17
N PRO A 160 -14.11 -29.42 17.28
CA PRO A 160 -13.50 -30.75 17.37
C PRO A 160 -14.18 -31.75 16.43
N ALA A 161 -13.36 -32.55 15.76
CA ALA A 161 -13.79 -33.61 14.85
C ALA A 161 -14.63 -34.67 15.60
N ALA A 162 -15.77 -35.04 15.01
CA ALA A 162 -16.62 -36.11 15.50
C ALA A 162 -15.96 -37.50 15.34
N PRO A 163 -16.28 -38.50 16.19
CA PRO A 163 -15.63 -39.80 16.18
C PRO A 163 -16.10 -40.66 15.01
N GLY A 164 -15.15 -41.20 14.25
CA GLY A 164 -15.41 -42.14 13.15
C GLY A 164 -15.89 -43.50 13.65
N HIS A 165 -16.96 -44.01 13.04
CA HIS A 165 -17.38 -45.40 13.13
C HIS A 165 -16.44 -46.32 12.31
N PRO A 166 -16.22 -47.57 12.73
CA PRO A 166 -15.28 -48.48 12.07
C PRO A 166 -15.87 -49.07 10.78
N GLN A 167 -15.04 -49.14 9.73
CA GLN A 167 -15.37 -49.79 8.47
C GLN A 167 -15.01 -51.28 8.56
N GLU A 168 -16.04 -52.12 8.66
CA GLU A 168 -15.94 -53.58 8.58
C GLU A 168 -15.84 -53.97 7.09
N GLY A 169 -14.73 -54.62 6.71
CA GLY A 169 -14.51 -55.13 5.36
C GLY A 169 -14.85 -56.62 5.29
N THR A 170 -15.90 -56.97 4.56
CA THR A 170 -16.29 -58.36 4.25
C THR A 170 -16.15 -58.65 2.76
N GLY A 171 -15.32 -59.66 2.44
CA GLY A 171 -15.65 -60.79 1.55
C GLY A 171 -15.93 -60.57 0.06
N ASP A 172 -14.89 -60.81 -0.76
CA ASP A 172 -14.81 -61.80 -1.86
C ASP A 172 -16.05 -62.17 -2.71
N SER A 173 -15.95 -62.01 -4.04
CA SER A 173 -16.38 -63.01 -5.04
C SER A 173 -16.05 -62.61 -6.50
N ARG A 174 -15.06 -63.32 -7.06
CA ARG A 174 -15.01 -64.02 -8.36
C ARG A 174 -16.12 -63.72 -9.41
N GLY A 175 -15.70 -63.37 -10.64
CA GLY A 175 -16.55 -63.34 -11.84
C GLY A 175 -15.76 -63.15 -13.13
N ASP A 176 -15.38 -64.27 -13.74
CA ASP A 176 -14.90 -64.46 -15.12
C ASP A 176 -15.97 -64.03 -16.16
N PHE A 177 -15.55 -63.48 -17.31
CA PHE A 177 -16.06 -63.77 -18.66
C PHE A 177 -15.36 -62.87 -19.69
N GLY A 178 -14.76 -63.51 -20.71
CA GLY A 178 -14.02 -62.87 -21.78
C GLY A 178 -14.84 -62.48 -23.01
N LEU A 179 -14.21 -61.65 -23.85
CA LEU A 179 -14.06 -61.75 -25.31
C LEU A 179 -13.14 -60.61 -25.77
#